data_AF-A0A3R5WIB8-F1
#
_entry.id   AF-A0A3R5WIB8-F1
#
_cell.length_a   1.000
_cell.length_b   1.000
_cell.length_c   1.000
_cell.angle_alpha   90.00
_cell.angle_beta   90.00
_cell.angle_gamma   90.00
#
_symmetry.space_group_name_H-M   'P 1'
#
loop_
_entity.id
_entity.type
_entity.pdbx_description
1 polymer ?
#
loop_
_entity_poly.entity_id
_entity_poly.type
_entity_poly.pdbx_seq_one_letter_code
_entity_poly.pdbx_strand_id
1 'polypeptide(L)'
;MYHKKVEEQFSDLIFTTKYNTPLNPQIMCDAIKKIVNEINLCKEFIEEMESFSFHCFRHTFATRCFESDIAPKTVQSYLGHATLQMTMDLYTSVLKEHSESEMGKLDDTMGKFEELSDVFAEEEYSNMKNSNVLDFGVKKGSA
;
A
#
# COMPACT_ATOMS: atom_id res chain seq x y z
N MET A 1 -12.97 35.36 -32.33
CA MET A 1 -12.36 34.99 -31.03
C MET A 1 -11.05 35.75 -30.88
N TYR A 2 -10.99 36.71 -29.95
CA TYR A 2 -9.75 37.44 -29.65
C TYR A 2 -8.80 36.52 -28.86
N HIS A 3 -7.72 36.06 -29.49
CA HIS A 3 -6.63 35.40 -28.77
C HIS A 3 -5.66 36.49 -28.30
N LYS A 4 -5.62 36.73 -26.99
CA LYS A 4 -4.65 37.66 -26.39
C LYS A 4 -3.25 37.10 -26.67
N LYS A 5 -2.36 37.94 -27.23
CA LYS A 5 -0.98 37.57 -27.53
C LYS A 5 -0.30 37.10 -26.25
N VAL A 6 0.37 35.94 -26.30
CA VAL A 6 1.15 35.39 -25.18
C VAL A 6 2.24 36.40 -24.84
N GLU A 7 2.40 36.75 -23.57
CA GLU A 7 3.56 37.53 -23.13
C GLU A 7 4.80 36.65 -23.25
N GLU A 8 5.88 37.17 -23.84
CA GLU A 8 7.09 36.40 -24.19
C GLU A 8 7.66 35.62 -23.00
N GLN A 9 7.54 36.19 -21.80
CA GLN A 9 7.94 35.59 -20.52
C GLN A 9 7.18 34.32 -20.11
N PHE A 10 6.04 34.01 -20.72
CA PHE A 10 5.21 32.84 -20.43
C PHE A 10 5.06 31.89 -21.62
N SER A 11 5.83 32.10 -22.68
CA SER A 11 5.73 31.33 -23.93
C SER A 11 6.06 29.84 -23.77
N ASP A 12 6.93 29.49 -22.81
CA ASP A 12 7.35 28.11 -22.53
C ASP A 12 6.48 27.37 -21.50
N LEU A 13 5.43 28.01 -20.96
CA LEU A 13 4.58 27.38 -19.96
C LEU A 13 3.58 26.41 -20.61
N ILE A 14 3.54 25.17 -20.11
CA ILE A 14 2.59 24.15 -20.57
C ILE A 14 1.18 24.40 -20.03
N PHE A 15 1.07 24.92 -18.80
CA PHE A 15 -0.20 25.15 -18.11
C PHE A 15 -0.55 26.63 -18.06
N THR A 16 -1.35 27.08 -19.03
CA THR A 16 -1.85 28.45 -19.11
C THR A 16 -3.38 28.51 -19.12
N THR A 17 -3.94 29.62 -18.67
CA THR A 17 -5.37 29.88 -18.84
C THR A 17 -5.72 30.13 -20.31
N LYS A 18 -7.01 30.18 -20.65
CA LYS A 18 -7.49 30.58 -21.99
C LYS A 18 -7.04 31.98 -22.45
N TYR A 19 -6.46 32.76 -21.55
CA TYR A 19 -5.91 34.10 -21.82
C TYR A 19 -4.37 34.11 -21.90
N ASN A 20 -3.73 32.94 -22.00
CA ASN A 20 -2.27 32.79 -22.06
C ASN A 20 -1.53 33.35 -20.83
N THR A 21 -2.18 33.32 -19.67
CA THR A 21 -1.55 33.68 -18.39
C THR A 21 -1.18 32.42 -17.61
N PRO A 22 -0.19 32.48 -16.70
CA PRO A 22 0.12 31.38 -15.80
C PRO A 22 -1.12 30.91 -15.03
N LEU A 23 -1.24 29.59 -14.86
CA LEU A 23 -2.32 28.99 -14.10
C LEU A 23 -2.12 29.22 -12.59
N ASN A 24 -3.13 29.75 -11.92
CA ASN A 24 -3.11 29.91 -10.46
C ASN A 24 -3.64 28.61 -9.78
N PRO A 25 -2.96 28.06 -8.76
CA PRO A 25 -3.44 26.90 -8.01
C PRO A 25 -4.87 27.02 -7.48
N GLN A 26 -5.32 28.22 -7.09
CA GLN A 26 -6.67 28.44 -6.60
C GLN A 26 -7.73 28.09 -7.64
N ILE A 27 -7.47 28.38 -8.92
CA ILE A 27 -8.37 28.06 -10.03
C ILE A 27 -8.58 26.54 -10.11
N MET A 28 -7.54 25.75 -9.83
CA MET A 28 -7.64 24.29 -9.81
C MET A 28 -8.45 23.80 -8.62
N CYS A 29 -8.22 24.36 -7.42
CA CYS A 29 -9.02 24.02 -6.24
C CYS A 29 -10.51 24.35 -6.45
N ASP A 30 -10.83 25.49 -7.06
CA ASP A 30 -12.21 25.89 -7.32
C ASP A 30 -12.85 25.02 -8.41
N ALA A 31 -12.09 24.63 -9.44
CA ALA A 31 -12.55 23.69 -10.45
C ALA A 31 -12.88 22.31 -9.87
N ILE A 32 -12.03 21.80 -8.98
CA ILE A 32 -12.28 20.52 -8.27
C ILE A 32 -13.55 20.62 -7.43
N LYS A 33 -13.70 21.67 -6.62
CA LYS A 33 -14.90 21.88 -5.80
C LYS A 33 -16.16 21.93 -6.66
N LYS A 34 -16.10 22.58 -7.81
CA LYS A 34 -17.23 22.63 -8.75
C LYS A 34 -17.60 21.23 -9.24
N ILE A 35 -16.62 20.42 -9.63
CA ILE A 35 -16.84 19.04 -10.07
C ILE A 35 -17.43 18.19 -8.93
N VAL A 36 -16.90 18.30 -7.71
CA VAL A 36 -17.42 17.59 -6.53
C VAL A 36 -18.88 17.99 -6.26
N ASN A 37 -19.20 19.28 -6.32
CA ASN A 37 -20.56 19.76 -6.16
C ASN A 37 -21.49 19.21 -7.25
N GLU A 38 -21.04 19.20 -8.51
CA GLU A 38 -21.81 18.63 -9.63
C GLU A 38 -22.08 17.13 -9.44
N ILE A 39 -21.09 16.37 -8.94
CA ILE A 39 -21.27 14.95 -8.60
C ILE A 39 -22.31 14.80 -7.48
N ASN A 40 -22.24 15.61 -6.43
CA ASN A 40 -23.14 15.53 -5.29
C ASN A 40 -24.59 15.89 -5.65
N LEU A 41 -24.83 16.68 -6.70
CA LEU A 41 -26.19 16.92 -7.20
C LEU A 41 -26.87 15.66 -7.73
N CYS A 42 -26.11 14.64 -8.14
CA CYS A 42 -26.62 13.37 -8.66
C CYS A 42 -26.66 12.26 -7.62
N LYS A 43 -26.23 12.52 -6.38
CA LYS A 43 -26.12 11.53 -5.31
C LYS A 43 -27.17 11.74 -4.22
N GLU A 44 -27.47 10.67 -3.50
CA GLU A 44 -28.24 10.78 -2.25
C GLU A 44 -27.39 11.45 -1.17
N PHE A 45 -28.04 12.14 -0.23
CA PHE A 45 -27.38 12.89 0.85
C PHE A 45 -26.40 12.04 1.68
N ILE A 46 -26.67 10.73 1.81
CA ILE A 46 -25.82 9.79 2.56
C ILE A 46 -24.55 9.36 1.81
N GLU A 47 -24.47 9.59 0.50
CA GLU A 47 -23.33 9.21 -0.36
C GLU A 47 -22.56 10.43 -0.89
N GLU A 48 -22.80 11.61 -0.33
CA GLU A 48 -22.12 12.83 -0.74
C GLU A 48 -20.60 12.68 -0.65
N MET A 49 -19.94 13.11 -1.72
CA MET A 49 -18.49 13.16 -1.78
C MET A 49 -17.99 14.36 -0.99
N GLU A 50 -17.06 14.10 -0.07
CA GLU A 50 -16.41 15.16 0.69
C GLU A 50 -15.55 16.07 -0.21
N SER A 51 -15.48 17.35 0.16
CA SER A 51 -14.60 18.30 -0.53
C SER A 51 -13.13 17.99 -0.22
N PHE A 52 -12.29 18.03 -1.25
CA PHE A 52 -10.85 17.84 -1.10
C PHE A 52 -10.06 18.87 -1.93
N SER A 53 -8.77 18.99 -1.65
CA SER A 53 -7.88 19.95 -2.33
C SER A 53 -7.01 19.29 -3.39
N PHE A 54 -6.40 20.09 -4.25
CA PHE A 54 -5.45 19.58 -5.26
C PHE A 54 -4.26 18.82 -4.62
N HIS A 55 -3.89 19.13 -3.37
CA HIS A 55 -2.83 18.39 -2.66
C HIS A 55 -3.19 16.93 -2.40
N CYS A 56 -4.47 16.58 -2.33
CA CYS A 56 -4.91 15.20 -2.13
C CYS A 56 -4.43 14.28 -3.26
N PHE A 57 -4.31 14.78 -4.50
CA PHE A 57 -3.74 13.97 -5.59
C PHE A 57 -2.29 13.57 -5.34
N ARG A 58 -1.49 14.46 -4.74
CA ARG A 58 -0.10 14.15 -4.34
C ARG A 58 -0.07 13.10 -3.22
N HIS A 59 -1.00 13.20 -2.27
CA HIS A 59 -1.18 12.20 -1.23
C HIS A 59 -1.59 10.84 -1.81
N THR A 60 -2.58 10.80 -2.70
CA THR A 60 -3.01 9.56 -3.37
C THR A 60 -1.88 8.91 -4.16
N PHE A 61 -1.08 9.69 -4.88
CA PHE A 61 0.09 9.16 -5.59
C PHE A 61 1.08 8.50 -4.63
N ALA A 62 1.42 9.18 -3.53
CA ALA A 62 2.31 8.63 -2.50
C ALA A 62 1.76 7.32 -1.92
N THR A 63 0.48 7.31 -1.53
CA THR A 63 -0.21 6.12 -0.99
C THR A 63 -0.13 4.95 -1.97
N ARG A 64 -0.43 5.17 -3.26
CA ARG A 64 -0.36 4.11 -4.28
C ARG A 64 1.05 3.57 -4.51
N CYS A 65 2.07 4.43 -4.39
CA CYS A 65 3.46 3.99 -4.43
C CYS A 65 3.80 3.09 -3.24
N PHE A 66 3.32 3.41 -2.05
CA PHE A 66 3.55 2.60 -0.85
C PHE A 66 2.79 1.28 -0.86
N GLU A 67 1.55 1.28 -1.33
CA GLU A 67 0.77 0.05 -1.56
C GLU A 67 1.45 -0.90 -2.57
N SER A 68 2.36 -0.37 -3.41
CA SER A 68 3.15 -1.15 -4.38
C SER A 68 4.56 -1.49 -3.87
N ASP A 69 4.81 -1.41 -2.56
CA ASP A 69 6.09 -1.70 -1.91
C ASP A 69 7.29 -0.88 -2.41
N ILE A 70 7.05 0.33 -2.95
CA ILE A 70 8.13 1.21 -3.40
C ILE A 70 8.87 1.79 -2.18
N ALA A 71 10.20 1.70 -2.20
CA ALA A 71 11.06 2.21 -1.14
C ALA A 71 10.79 3.71 -0.83
N PRO A 72 10.68 4.12 0.45
CA PRO A 72 10.35 5.51 0.82
C PRO A 72 11.28 6.58 0.29
N LYS A 73 12.59 6.29 0.17
CA LYS A 73 13.56 7.21 -0.45
C LYS A 73 13.25 7.47 -1.92
N THR A 74 12.76 6.48 -2.65
CA THR A 74 12.39 6.62 -4.06
C THR A 74 11.14 7.47 -4.19
N VAL A 75 10.12 7.21 -3.35
CA VAL A 75 8.89 8.02 -3.32
C VAL A 75 9.18 9.47 -2.93
N GLN A 76 10.09 9.71 -1.98
CA GLN A 76 10.55 11.05 -1.61
C GLN A 76 11.14 11.78 -2.83
N SER A 77 11.95 11.10 -3.64
CA SER A 77 12.54 11.66 -4.86
C SER A 77 11.49 11.99 -5.91
N TYR A 78 10.48 11.13 -6.11
CA TYR A 78 9.40 11.38 -7.07
C TYR A 78 8.52 12.56 -6.66
N LEU A 79 8.26 12.69 -5.36
CA LEU A 79 7.48 13.80 -4.83
C LEU A 79 8.29 15.09 -4.75
N GLY A 80 9.62 15.03 -4.70
CA GLY A 80 10.46 16.21 -4.48
C GLY A 80 10.30 16.80 -3.08
N HIS A 81 10.07 15.95 -2.06
CA HIS A 81 9.97 16.42 -0.68
C HIS A 81 11.37 16.75 -0.12
N ALA A 82 11.50 17.98 0.40
CA ALA A 82 12.75 18.45 1.01
C ALA A 82 13.18 17.59 2.21
N THR A 83 12.22 17.01 2.94
CA THR A 83 12.48 16.15 4.08
C THR A 83 11.74 14.82 3.97
N LEU A 84 12.35 13.78 4.51
CA LEU A 84 11.73 12.46 4.57
C LEU A 84 10.48 12.47 5.48
N GLN A 85 10.44 13.34 6.49
CA GLN A 85 9.31 13.51 7.40
C GLN A 85 8.00 13.75 6.66
N MET A 86 7.97 14.65 5.66
CA MET A 86 6.77 14.92 4.85
C MET A 86 6.26 13.70 4.08
N THR A 87 7.18 12.78 3.75
CA THR A 87 6.86 11.51 3.08
C THR A 87 6.41 10.46 4.08
N MET A 88 7.00 10.47 5.28
CA MET A 88 6.69 9.54 6.36
C MET A 88 5.34 9.80 7.02
N ASP A 89 4.86 11.05 7.05
CA ASP A 89 3.54 11.37 7.59
C ASP A 89 2.39 10.72 6.77
N LEU A 90 2.64 10.44 5.48
CA LEU A 90 1.78 9.63 4.60
C LEU A 90 2.01 8.13 4.78
N TYR A 91 3.28 7.75 4.96
CA TYR A 91 3.67 6.37 5.19
C TYR A 91 3.00 5.80 6.43
N THR A 92 2.95 6.54 7.54
CA THR A 92 2.36 6.07 8.81
C THR A 92 0.86 5.76 8.72
N SER A 93 0.09 6.48 7.91
CA SER A 93 -1.33 6.15 7.72
C SER A 93 -1.53 4.87 6.91
N VAL A 94 -0.74 4.66 5.85
CA VAL A 94 -0.84 3.48 4.98
C VAL A 94 -0.23 2.24 5.65
N LEU A 95 0.87 2.42 6.40
CA LEU A 95 1.51 1.33 7.10
C LEU A 95 0.69 0.80 8.27
N LYS A 96 -0.22 1.57 8.84
CA LYS A 96 -1.03 1.07 9.95
C LYS A 96 -1.90 -0.11 9.49
N GLU A 97 -2.56 0.05 8.34
CA GLU A 97 -3.31 -1.04 7.69
C GLU A 97 -2.38 -2.15 7.20
N HIS A 98 -1.24 -1.78 6.59
CA HIS A 98 -0.30 -2.78 6.08
C HIS A 98 0.36 -3.60 7.21
N SER A 99 0.72 -2.97 8.32
CA SER A 99 1.36 -3.60 9.48
C SER A 99 0.44 -4.60 10.17
N GLU A 100 -0.87 -4.34 10.23
CA GLU A 100 -1.85 -5.30 10.74
C GLU A 100 -1.92 -6.54 9.83
N SER A 101 -1.84 -6.35 8.52
CA SER A 101 -1.80 -7.46 7.55
C SER A 101 -0.49 -8.25 7.59
N GLU A 102 0.66 -7.57 7.69
CA GLU A 102 1.98 -8.22 7.75
C GLU A 102 2.17 -9.00 9.05
N MET A 103 1.67 -8.51 10.19
CA MET A 103 1.72 -9.24 11.46
C MET A 103 0.91 -10.55 11.40
N GLY A 104 -0.23 -10.55 10.71
CA GLY A 104 -1.00 -11.77 10.46
C GLY A 104 -0.24 -12.80 9.61
N LYS A 105 0.49 -12.35 8.57
CA LYS A 105 1.35 -13.23 7.77
C LYS A 105 2.49 -13.84 8.59
N LEU A 106 3.07 -13.06 9.50
CA LEU A 106 4.10 -13.53 10.42
C LEU A 106 3.54 -14.61 11.37
N ASP A 107 2.38 -14.37 11.97
CA ASP A 107 1.68 -15.33 12.83
C ASP A 107 1.39 -16.65 12.09
N ASP A 108 0.87 -16.57 10.86
CA ASP A 108 0.63 -17.72 9.99
C ASP A 108 1.92 -18.51 9.68
N THR A 109 3.03 -17.81 9.43
CA THR A 109 4.33 -18.48 9.22
C THR A 109 4.88 -19.12 10.48
N MET A 110 4.62 -18.51 11.65
CA MET A 110 5.05 -19.02 12.95
C MET A 110 4.28 -20.30 13.31
N GLY A 111 2.95 -20.30 13.14
CA GLY A 111 2.11 -21.48 13.39
C GLY A 111 2.45 -22.66 12.48
N LYS A 112 2.76 -22.42 11.20
CA LYS A 112 3.27 -23.48 10.31
C LYS A 112 4.58 -24.08 10.78
N PHE A 113 5.45 -23.26 11.39
CA PHE A 113 6.74 -23.72 11.91
C PHE A 113 6.55 -24.62 13.14
N GLU A 114 5.58 -24.30 14.01
CA GLU A 114 5.19 -25.14 15.17
C GLU A 114 4.62 -26.49 14.69
N GLU A 115 3.68 -26.50 13.75
CA GLU A 115 3.12 -27.74 13.18
C GLU A 115 4.21 -28.62 12.52
N LEU A 116 5.13 -28.01 11.77
CA LEU A 116 6.28 -28.71 11.19
C LEU A 116 7.16 -29.36 12.26
N SER A 117 7.39 -28.67 13.39
CA SER A 117 8.22 -29.20 14.48
C SER A 117 7.61 -30.42 15.16
N ASP A 118 6.28 -30.46 15.32
CA ASP A 118 5.55 -31.63 15.85
C ASP A 118 5.64 -32.82 14.89
N VAL A 119 5.53 -32.58 13.58
CA VAL A 119 5.70 -33.63 12.55
C VAL A 119 7.12 -34.23 12.58
N PHE A 120 8.16 -33.40 12.71
CA PHE A 120 9.53 -33.90 12.82
C PHE A 120 9.76 -34.72 14.11
N ALA A 121 9.16 -34.31 15.23
CA ALA A 121 9.23 -35.07 16.48
C ALA A 121 8.54 -36.45 16.37
N GLU A 122 7.39 -36.51 15.69
CA GLU A 122 6.69 -37.77 15.42
C GLU A 122 7.45 -38.69 14.43
N GLU A 123 8.10 -38.13 13.42
CA GLU A 123 8.96 -38.88 12.49
C GLU A 123 10.19 -39.48 13.19
N GLU A 124 10.88 -38.72 14.05
CA GLU A 124 11.99 -39.24 14.86
C GLU A 124 11.54 -40.37 15.80
N TYR A 125 10.41 -40.19 16.48
CA TYR A 125 9.85 -41.20 17.38
C TYR A 125 9.47 -42.50 16.65
N SER A 126 8.87 -42.38 15.46
CA SER A 126 8.49 -43.52 14.62
C SER A 126 9.70 -44.25 14.03
N ASN A 127 10.73 -43.51 13.61
CA ASN A 127 11.99 -44.08 13.15
C ASN A 127 12.72 -44.84 14.27
N MET A 128 12.68 -44.33 15.51
CA MET A 128 13.26 -45.00 16.67
C MET A 128 12.53 -46.32 17.01
N LYS A 129 11.21 -46.36 16.83
CA LYS A 129 10.38 -47.57 16.98
C LYS A 129 10.66 -48.63 15.92
N ASN A 130 10.85 -48.24 14.66
CA ASN A 130 11.14 -49.17 13.56
C ASN A 130 12.55 -49.82 13.67
N SER A 131 13.52 -49.14 14.30
CA SER A 131 14.87 -49.72 14.50
C SER A 131 14.95 -50.77 15.61
N ASN A 132 13.98 -50.80 16.55
CA ASN A 132 14.03 -51.61 17.77
C ASN A 132 13.05 -52.80 17.78
N VAL A 133 12.53 -53.21 16.62
CA VAL A 133 11.78 -54.48 16.54
C VAL A 133 12.78 -55.65 16.59
N LEU A 134 13.21 -56.00 17.80
CA LEU A 134 13.76 -57.33 18.08
C LEU A 134 12.60 -58.32 18.00
N ASP A 135 12.53 -59.06 16.89
CA ASP A 135 11.63 -60.19 16.73
C ASP A 135 12.00 -61.28 17.76
N PHE A 136 11.31 -61.30 18.89
CA PHE A 136 11.38 -62.39 19.85
C PHE A 136 10.59 -63.57 19.30
N GLY A 137 11.22 -64.29 18.37
CA GLY A 137 10.74 -65.57 17.85
C GLY A 137 10.44 -66.52 19.00
N VAL A 138 9.16 -66.87 19.15
CA VAL A 138 8.66 -67.89 20.07
C VAL A 138 9.28 -69.24 19.69
N LYS A 139 10.35 -69.66 20.36
CA LYS A 139 10.80 -71.07 20.34
C LYS A 139 10.03 -71.86 21.40
N LYS A 140 9.03 -72.61 20.93
CA LYS A 140 8.37 -73.68 21.69
C LYS A 140 9.36 -74.82 21.98
N GLY A 141 9.33 -75.30 23.22
CA GLY A 141 9.22 -76.74 23.52
C GLY A 141 10.46 -77.53 23.99
N SER A 142 10.24 -78.23 25.11
CA SER A 142 10.79 -79.53 25.56
C SER A 142 12.30 -79.66 25.81
N ALA A 143 12.80 -80.35 26.84
CA ALA A 143 12.24 -81.33 27.77
C ALA A 143 12.93 -81.21 29.14
#